data_AF-A0A651H9U9-F1
#
_entry.id   AF-A0A651H9U9-F1
#
_cell.length_a   1.000
_cell.length_b   1.000
_cell.length_c   1.000
_cell.angle_alpha   90.00
_cell.angle_beta   90.00
_cell.angle_gamma   90.00
#
_symmetry.space_group_name_H-M   'P 1'
#
loop_
_entity.id
_entity.type
_entity.pdbx_description
1 polymer ?
#
loop_
_entity_poly.entity_id
_entity_poly.type
_entity_poly.pdbx_seq_one_letter_code
_entity_poly.pdbx_strand_id
1 'polypeptide(L)'
;MEVRVKPRPGLLDPQGKAIHHALESLGYPGVAEVRVGKVMDLEVDAASESEARERVEEMCRKLLANPVTEDFEVTVAGSGEVPEGDGAGSGDRPDPAGGGVRTSDVGTAGGGEG
;
A
#
# COMPACT_ATOMS: atom_id res chain seq x y z
N MET A 1 -3.98 7.19 -18.04
CA MET A 1 -2.52 7.23 -17.78
C MET A 1 -2.33 7.43 -16.28
N GLU A 2 -1.35 6.76 -15.68
CA GLU A 2 -1.05 6.93 -14.25
C GLU A 2 0.19 7.82 -14.10
N VAL A 3 0.14 8.78 -13.19
CA VAL A 3 1.28 9.62 -12.80
C VAL A 3 1.57 9.43 -11.33
N ARG A 4 2.82 9.09 -11.00
CA ARG A 4 3.32 8.98 -9.62
C ARG A 4 4.26 10.12 -9.34
N VAL A 5 3.99 10.92 -8.32
CA VAL A 5 4.86 12.01 -7.85
C VAL A 5 5.38 11.65 -6.46
N LYS A 6 6.70 11.72 -6.26
CA LYS A 6 7.37 11.37 -5.01
C LYS A 6 8.31 12.48 -4.57
N PRO A 7 8.44 12.76 -3.26
CA PRO A 7 9.49 13.64 -2.76
C PRO A 7 10.87 13.13 -3.16
N ARG A 8 11.76 14.06 -3.54
CA ARG A 8 13.16 13.75 -3.83
C ARG A 8 13.84 13.13 -2.59
N PRO A 9 14.70 12.12 -2.78
CA PRO A 9 15.42 11.51 -1.66
C PRO A 9 16.29 12.56 -0.94
N GLY A 10 16.30 12.51 0.39
CA GLY A 10 17.06 13.44 1.22
C GLY A 10 16.34 14.76 1.56
N LEU A 11 15.15 15.01 1.01
CA LEU A 11 14.29 16.10 1.48
C LEU A 11 13.44 15.64 2.66
N LEU A 12 13.17 16.57 3.58
CA LEU A 12 12.28 16.34 4.70
C LEU A 12 10.84 16.17 4.20
N ASP A 13 10.21 15.06 4.57
CA ASP A 13 8.77 14.79 4.39
C ASP A 13 8.07 14.79 5.77
N PRO A 14 7.52 15.94 6.23
CA PRO A 14 6.82 16.01 7.51
C PRO A 14 5.60 15.09 7.58
N GLN A 15 4.94 14.83 6.45
CA GLN A 15 3.75 13.97 6.41
C GLN A 15 4.14 12.51 6.60
N GLY A 16 5.17 12.05 5.87
CA GLY A 16 5.74 10.72 6.04
C GLY A 16 6.18 10.46 7.48
N LYS A 17 6.87 11.43 8.10
CA LYS A 17 7.28 11.33 9.51
C LYS A 17 6.10 11.21 10.48
N ALA A 18 5.04 12.00 10.28
CA ALA A 18 3.85 11.93 11.12
C ALA A 18 3.17 10.55 11.04
N ILE A 19 3.05 9.99 9.83
CA ILE A 19 2.46 8.67 9.60
C ILE A 19 3.36 7.57 10.19
N HIS A 20 4.68 7.67 10.01
CA HIS A 20 5.63 6.73 10.61
C HIS A 20 5.45 6.65 12.13
N HIS A 21 5.42 7.78 12.84
CA HIS A 21 5.18 7.79 14.28
C HIS A 21 3.81 7.24 14.68
N ALA A 22 2.77 7.46 13.86
CA ALA A 22 1.47 6.85 14.09
C ALA A 22 1.52 5.32 13.98
N LEU A 23 2.23 4.78 12.98
CA LEU A 23 2.41 3.33 12.81
C LEU A 23 3.20 2.71 13.96
N GLU A 24 4.27 3.38 14.44
CA GLU A 24 5.00 2.96 15.63
C GLU A 24 4.08 2.88 16.86
N SER A 25 3.26 3.91 17.07
CA SER A 25 2.31 4.00 18.19
C SER A 25 1.21 2.93 18.14
N LEU A 26 0.85 2.48 16.94
CA LEU A 26 -0.12 1.39 16.72
C LEU A 26 0.48 -0.01 16.88
N GLY A 27 1.78 -0.11 17.19
CA GLY A 27 2.44 -1.41 17.41
C GLY A 27 2.83 -2.13 16.13
N TYR A 28 3.19 -1.39 15.07
CA TYR A 28 3.81 -1.93 13.86
C TYR A 28 5.34 -1.71 13.87
N PRO A 29 6.10 -2.42 14.73
CA PRO A 29 7.55 -2.31 14.73
C PRO A 29 8.11 -2.89 13.42
N GLY A 30 9.12 -2.23 12.84
CA GLY A 30 9.78 -2.66 11.61
C GLY A 30 9.50 -1.79 10.38
N VAL A 31 8.61 -0.81 10.47
CA VAL A 31 8.50 0.24 9.45
C VAL A 31 9.69 1.19 9.60
N ALA A 32 10.64 1.14 8.68
CA ALA A 32 11.87 1.92 8.75
C ALA A 32 11.69 3.40 8.34
N GLU A 33 10.87 3.64 7.31
CA GLU A 33 10.61 4.96 6.76
C GLU A 33 9.24 4.95 6.08
N VAL A 34 8.52 6.08 6.14
CA VAL A 34 7.32 6.32 5.34
C VAL A 34 7.57 7.56 4.49
N ARG A 35 7.27 7.46 3.20
CA ARG A 35 7.27 8.60 2.27
C ARG A 35 5.91 8.75 1.63
N VAL A 36 5.39 9.97 1.63
CA VAL A 36 4.08 10.31 1.06
C VAL A 36 4.28 10.93 -0.30
N GLY A 37 3.64 10.35 -1.31
CA GLY A 37 3.60 10.86 -2.66
C GLY A 37 2.16 11.05 -3.14
N LYS A 38 2.03 11.44 -4.40
CA LYS A 38 0.74 11.58 -5.10
C LYS A 38 0.66 10.53 -6.20
N VAL A 39 -0.51 9.93 -6.38
CA VAL A 39 -0.85 9.11 -7.54
C VAL A 39 -2.06 9.75 -8.21
N MET A 40 -2.00 9.93 -9.53
CA MET A 40 -3.04 10.59 -10.30
C MET A 40 -3.35 9.76 -11.54
N ASP A 41 -4.62 9.43 -11.72
CA ASP A 41 -5.13 8.86 -12.95
C ASP A 41 -5.63 9.98 -13.88
N LEU A 42 -5.12 10.01 -15.09
CA LEU A 42 -5.39 11.01 -16.10
C LEU A 42 -5.99 10.36 -17.34
N GLU A 43 -7.18 10.80 -17.73
CA GLU A 43 -7.74 10.56 -19.05
C GLU A 43 -7.28 11.69 -19.99
N VAL A 44 -6.59 11.32 -21.08
CA VAL A 44 -5.97 12.29 -21.99
C VAL A 44 -6.29 11.89 -23.42
N ASP A 45 -7.03 12.75 -24.12
CA ASP A 45 -7.25 12.61 -25.55
C ASP A 45 -5.96 12.95 -26.32
N ALA A 46 -5.48 12.00 -27.11
CA ALA A 46 -4.32 12.18 -27.99
C ALA A 46 -4.40 11.22 -29.18
N ALA A 47 -3.71 11.54 -30.27
CA ALA A 47 -3.70 10.70 -31.47
C ALA A 47 -2.81 9.46 -31.32
N SER A 48 -1.94 9.42 -30.29
CA SER A 48 -1.08 8.27 -29.99
C SER A 48 -0.68 8.25 -28.52
N GLU A 49 -0.19 7.09 -28.06
CA GLU A 49 0.38 6.92 -26.73
C GLU A 49 1.58 7.85 -26.48
N SER A 50 2.43 8.03 -27.50
CA SER A 50 3.59 8.93 -27.41
C SER A 50 3.16 10.38 -27.19
N GLU A 51 2.15 10.84 -27.94
CA GLU A 51 1.63 12.20 -27.79
C GLU A 51 0.94 12.38 -26.42
N ALA A 52 0.17 11.40 -25.96
CA ALA A 52 -0.43 11.42 -24.63
C ALA A 52 0.64 11.55 -23.54
N ARG A 53 1.72 10.76 -23.65
CA ARG A 53 2.85 10.78 -22.73
C ARG A 53 3.55 12.14 -22.71
N GLU A 54 3.88 12.70 -23.88
CA GLU A 54 4.52 14.01 -23.98
C GLU A 54 3.68 15.11 -23.32
N ARG A 55 2.37 15.12 -23.57
CA ARG A 55 1.43 16.06 -22.92
C ARG A 55 1.42 15.90 -21.41
N VAL A 56 1.34 14.67 -20.91
CA VAL A 56 1.33 14.40 -19.46
C VAL A 56 2.65 14.79 -18.81
N GLU A 57 3.79 14.51 -19.45
CA GLU A 57 5.10 14.93 -18.96
C GLU A 57 5.22 16.46 -18.88
N GLU A 58 4.67 17.18 -19.87
CA GLU A 58 4.59 18.64 -19.83
C GLU A 58 3.73 19.14 -18.66
N MET A 59 2.55 18.54 -18.45
CA MET A 59 1.69 18.84 -17.30
C MET A 59 2.42 18.61 -15.97
N CYS A 60 3.20 17.53 -15.87
CA CYS A 60 3.99 17.23 -14.68
C CYS A 60 5.02 18.31 -14.38
N ARG A 61 5.80 18.71 -15.39
CA ARG A 61 6.83 19.76 -15.24
C ARG A 61 6.25 21.14 -14.92
N LYS A 62 5.05 21.44 -15.43
CA LYS A 62 4.41 22.75 -15.26
C LYS A 62 3.60 22.88 -13.97
N LEU A 63 2.99 21.80 -13.50
CA LEU A 63 1.99 21.87 -12.44
C LEU A 63 2.01 20.69 -11.48
N LEU A 64 1.97 19.45 -11.99
CA LEU A 64 1.63 18.30 -11.14
C LEU A 64 2.76 17.92 -10.17
N ALA A 65 4.01 18.24 -10.53
CA ALA A 65 5.19 18.03 -9.68
C ALA A 65 5.95 19.33 -9.48
N ASN A 66 6.38 19.58 -8.24
CA ASN A 66 7.31 20.65 -7.93
C ASN A 66 8.73 20.24 -8.40
N PRO A 67 9.35 20.95 -9.36
CA PRO A 67 10.63 20.55 -9.94
C PRO A 67 11.79 20.53 -8.93
N VAL A 68 11.71 21.33 -7.86
CA VAL A 68 12.76 21.44 -6.84
C VAL A 68 12.68 20.31 -5.84
N THR A 69 11.47 19.88 -5.47
CA THR A 69 11.28 19.00 -4.30
C THR A 69 10.73 17.61 -4.65
N GLU A 70 10.21 17.42 -5.85
CA GLU A 70 9.53 16.18 -6.26
C GLU A 70 10.10 15.64 -7.57
N ASP A 71 10.07 14.32 -7.70
CA ASP A 71 10.27 13.56 -8.94
C ASP A 71 8.92 12.98 -9.38
N PHE A 72 8.78 12.72 -10.68
CA PHE A 72 7.56 12.10 -11.23
C PHE A 72 7.88 10.96 -12.21
N GLU A 73 6.93 10.03 -12.32
CA GLU A 73 6.94 8.92 -13.25
C GLU A 73 5.58 8.84 -13.95
N VAL A 74 5.58 8.63 -15.27
CA VAL A 74 4.37 8.50 -16.08
C VAL A 74 4.30 7.09 -16.64
N THR A 75 3.20 6.41 -16.37
CA THR A 75 2.93 5.05 -16.84
C THR A 75 1.67 5.03 -17.68
N VAL A 76 1.74 4.34 -18.81
CA VAL A 76 0.55 4.08 -19.62
C VAL A 76 -0.16 2.92 -18.95
N ALA A 77 -1.40 3.14 -18.52
CA ALA A 77 -2.25 2.05 -18.10
C ALA A 77 -2.57 1.24 -19.36
N GLY A 78 -1.72 0.27 -19.69
CA GLY A 78 -2.07 -0.76 -20.67
C GLY A 78 -3.36 -1.41 -20.18
N SER A 79 -4.28 -1.69 -21.12
CA SER A 79 -5.48 -2.48 -20.89
C SER A 79 -5.22 -3.50 -19.79
N GLY A 80 -5.74 -3.26 -18.59
CA GLY A 80 -5.57 -4.17 -17.49
C GLY A 80 -6.18 -5.48 -17.93
N GLU A 81 -5.35 -6.46 -18.23
CA GLU A 81 -5.76 -7.84 -18.17
C GLU A 81 -6.08 -8.05 -16.70
N VAL A 82 -7.37 -7.90 -16.37
CA VAL A 82 -7.92 -8.51 -15.18
C VAL A 82 -7.73 -10.00 -15.44
N PRO A 83 -6.86 -10.74 -14.72
CA PRO A 83 -6.95 -12.18 -14.79
C PRO A 83 -8.36 -12.50 -14.33
N GLU A 84 -9.20 -12.94 -15.27
CA GLU A 84 -10.48 -13.56 -14.96
C GLU A 84 -10.15 -14.71 -14.01
N GLY A 85 -10.36 -14.47 -12.72
CA GLY A 85 -10.28 -15.51 -11.72
C GLY A 85 -11.36 -16.51 -12.06
N ASP A 86 -10.94 -17.64 -12.62
CA ASP A 86 -11.75 -18.80 -12.89
C ASP A 86 -12.77 -19.01 -11.77
N GLY A 87 -14.04 -19.02 -12.16
CA GLY A 87 -15.14 -19.35 -11.27
C GLY A 87 -14.92 -20.74 -10.66
N ALA A 88 -14.76 -20.78 -9.34
CA ALA A 88 -15.05 -21.95 -8.53
C ALA A 88 -16.24 -21.64 -7.61
N GLY A 89 -17.43 -21.54 -8.21
CA GLY A 89 -18.67 -21.79 -7.50
C GLY A 89 -18.91 -23.30 -7.43
N SER A 90 -18.53 -23.92 -6.31
CA SER A 90 -19.09 -25.15 -5.76
C SER A 90 -18.43 -25.32 -4.38
N GLY A 91 -19.06 -24.96 -3.27
CA GLY A 91 -20.16 -25.73 -2.72
C GLY A 91 -19.58 -26.77 -1.77
N ASP A 92 -19.36 -26.39 -0.51
CA ASP A 92 -19.67 -27.19 0.69
C ASP A 92 -19.33 -26.35 1.94
N ARG A 93 -20.33 -25.96 2.73
CA ARG A 93 -20.09 -25.49 4.11
C ARG A 93 -20.13 -26.72 5.00
N PRO A 94 -19.04 -27.12 5.67
CA PRO A 94 -19.17 -28.05 6.77
C PRO A 94 -19.80 -27.34 7.98
N ASP A 95 -20.83 -27.98 8.54
CA ASP A 95 -21.51 -27.60 9.78
C ASP A 95 -20.55 -27.34 10.96
N PRO A 96 -20.82 -26.38 11.85
CA PRO A 96 -20.08 -26.21 13.08
C PRO A 96 -20.61 -27.16 14.16
N ALA A 97 -20.08 -28.38 14.20
CA ALA A 97 -20.32 -29.32 15.30
C ALA A 97 -19.02 -29.64 16.07
N GLY A 98 -18.92 -29.08 17.27
CA GLY A 98 -18.38 -29.72 18.48
C GLY A 98 -16.89 -30.12 18.52
N GLY A 99 -16.14 -29.48 19.41
CA GLY A 99 -14.84 -30.01 19.83
C GLY A 99 -14.12 -29.10 20.82
N GLY A 100 -14.43 -29.24 22.11
CA GLY A 100 -13.74 -28.55 23.17
C GLY A 100 -12.25 -28.94 23.24
N VAL A 101 -11.38 -27.95 23.42
CA VAL A 101 -9.98 -28.18 23.78
C VAL A 101 -9.81 -27.94 25.27
N ARG A 102 -9.31 -29.00 25.90
CA ARG A 102 -9.03 -29.16 27.33
C ARG A 102 -7.86 -28.28 27.72
N THR A 103 -8.01 -27.51 28.80
CA THR A 103 -6.88 -26.89 29.50
C THR A 103 -6.13 -28.02 30.22
N SER A 104 -4.95 -28.36 29.74
CA SER A 104 -4.06 -29.27 30.46
C SER A 104 -3.41 -28.50 31.62
N ASP A 105 -3.73 -28.94 32.83
CA ASP A 105 -2.99 -28.70 34.05
C ASP A 105 -1.47 -28.76 33.83
N VAL A 106 -0.76 -27.74 34.30
CA VAL A 106 0.60 -27.92 34.83
C VAL A 106 0.57 -27.55 36.30
N GLY A 107 0.55 -28.59 37.13
CA GLY A 107 0.84 -28.46 38.55
C GLY A 107 2.35 -28.32 38.77
N THR A 108 2.73 -27.45 39.69
CA THR A 108 3.93 -27.65 40.51
C THR A 108 3.51 -27.47 41.97
N ALA A 109 3.77 -28.52 42.73
CA ALA A 109 3.44 -28.72 44.13
C ALA A 109 4.48 -28.11 45.10
N GLY A 110 4.05 -27.98 46.36
CA GLY A 110 4.88 -28.00 47.58
C GLY A 110 5.33 -26.62 48.04
N GLY A 111 4.92 -26.10 49.20
CA GLY A 111 4.96 -26.70 50.55
C GLY A 111 6.11 -26.01 51.31
N GLY A 112 6.08 -25.60 52.57
CA GLY A 112 5.14 -25.66 53.70
C GLY A 112 5.51 -24.50 54.64
N GLU A 113 4.58 -24.04 55.47
CA GLU A 113 4.56 -24.27 56.93
C GLU A 113 5.48 -23.34 57.74
N GLY A 114 4.88 -22.52 58.61
CA GLY A 114 5.57 -21.72 59.63
C GLY A 114 4.95 -20.36 59.85
#